data_AF-A0A673KRS9-F1
#
_entry.id   AF-A0A673KRS9-F1
#
_cell.length_a   1.000
_cell.length_b   1.000
_cell.length_c   1.000
_cell.angle_alpha   90.00
_cell.angle_beta   90.00
_cell.angle_gamma   90.00
#
_symmetry.space_group_name_H-M   'P 1'
#
loop_
_entity.id
_entity.type
_entity.pdbx_description
1 polymer ?
#
loop_
_entity_poly.entity_id
_entity_poly.type
_entity_poly.pdbx_seq_one_letter_code
_entity_poly.pdbx_strand_id
1 'polypeptide(L)'
;MIRMGILQVLKTQLLCHLIICYVFLVSGFIINLLQLCTLPLWYINKQLARRINCRLGYSVSSQLVALLEWWSGTECTLYTDPESYPFYGKENAIVVLNHNFEIDFMTGWTFCERFGVLGSSKVLAKKELSFVPVIGWMWYFLEIVFCKRKWEEDRKTVVQSLHNLRDYPENFWFLLHCEGTRFTEKKHKISMEVAEKKGLPKLKYHLLPRTKGFCVTVQNLRGTVTAVYDSTLNFRNNEMPTLLGVLNGKKYHADLYVRRIPLDTIPEEESECAAWLYKLYQDKDEFQEHYRQTGRFPGPITSPPRRPWALLNWLFWVCLLVYPLCMLLLQMLLSGSTFSVVCTFVFCLAVSVGIRWMIGQTEIDKGSNYGNKDANKQ
;
A
#
# COMPACT_ATOMS: atom_id res chain seq x y z
N MET A 1 -32.61 3.40 12.24
CA MET A 1 -32.26 2.28 11.36
C MET A 1 -32.32 2.77 9.92
N ILE A 2 -31.20 3.24 9.37
CA ILE A 2 -31.15 3.84 8.03
C ILE A 2 -31.36 2.70 7.02
N ARG A 3 -32.42 2.78 6.18
CA ARG A 3 -32.63 1.81 5.10
C ARG A 3 -31.43 1.86 4.17
N MET A 4 -30.64 0.80 4.16
CA MET A 4 -29.57 0.62 3.18
C MET A 4 -30.20 0.64 1.78
N GLY A 5 -29.67 1.46 0.87
CA GLY A 5 -30.13 1.50 -0.51
C GLY A 5 -29.89 0.15 -1.20
N ILE A 6 -30.71 -0.19 -2.20
CA ILE A 6 -30.64 -1.47 -2.94
C ILE A 6 -29.21 -1.74 -3.47
N LEU A 7 -28.54 -0.71 -3.97
CA LEU A 7 -27.15 -0.82 -4.43
C LEU A 7 -26.18 -1.22 -3.30
N GLN A 8 -26.37 -0.69 -2.09
CA GLN A 8 -25.52 -1.05 -0.96
C GLN A 8 -25.72 -2.52 -0.57
N VAL A 9 -26.97 -2.99 -0.57
CA VAL A 9 -27.30 -4.40 -0.31
C VAL A 9 -26.73 -5.31 -1.40
N LEU A 10 -26.72 -4.87 -2.66
CA LEU A 10 -26.09 -5.61 -3.76
C LEU A 10 -24.58 -5.78 -3.54
N LYS A 11 -23.89 -4.71 -3.11
CA LYS A 11 -22.43 -4.73 -2.89
C LYS A 11 -22.00 -5.70 -1.80
N THR A 12 -22.85 -5.95 -0.80
CA THR A 12 -22.56 -6.91 0.28
C THR A 12 -22.79 -8.37 -0.12
N GLN A 13 -23.32 -8.65 -1.33
CA GLN A 13 -23.60 -10.01 -1.75
C GLN A 13 -22.32 -10.78 -2.01
N LEU A 14 -22.27 -12.03 -1.54
CA LEU A 14 -21.13 -12.93 -1.72
C LEU A 14 -20.74 -13.06 -3.21
N LEU A 15 -21.73 -13.09 -4.11
CA LEU A 15 -21.49 -13.18 -5.54
C LEU A 15 -20.66 -12.00 -6.07
N CYS A 16 -20.92 -10.77 -5.61
CA CYS A 16 -20.13 -9.60 -6.01
C CYS A 16 -18.68 -9.73 -5.54
N HIS A 17 -18.47 -10.16 -4.30
CA HIS A 17 -17.11 -10.39 -3.78
C HIS A 17 -16.38 -11.49 -4.55
N LEU A 18 -17.06 -12.58 -4.88
CA LEU A 18 -16.49 -13.68 -5.68
C LEU A 18 -16.08 -13.21 -7.07
N ILE A 19 -16.92 -12.43 -7.76
CA ILE A 19 -16.58 -11.86 -9.07
C ILE A 19 -15.39 -10.91 -8.95
N ILE A 20 -15.39 -10.01 -7.96
CA ILE A 20 -14.30 -9.05 -7.76
C ILE A 20 -12.97 -9.79 -7.57
N CYS A 21 -12.97 -10.80 -6.71
CA CYS A 21 -11.78 -11.57 -6.40
C CYS A 21 -11.34 -12.47 -7.56
N TYR A 22 -12.29 -13.08 -8.27
CA TYR A 22 -12.00 -13.85 -9.48
C TYR A 22 -11.29 -12.99 -10.52
N VAL A 23 -11.85 -11.81 -10.84
CA VAL A 23 -11.26 -10.89 -11.82
C VAL A 23 -9.87 -10.46 -11.35
N PHE A 24 -9.71 -10.06 -10.09
CA PHE A 24 -8.42 -9.64 -9.55
C PHE A 24 -7.36 -10.76 -9.59
N LEU A 25 -7.71 -11.97 -9.17
CA LEU A 25 -6.77 -13.10 -9.11
C LEU A 25 -6.39 -13.58 -10.51
N VAL A 26 -7.38 -13.81 -11.39
CA VAL A 26 -7.13 -14.35 -12.73
C VAL A 26 -6.40 -13.34 -13.59
N SER A 27 -6.81 -12.07 -13.60
CA SER A 27 -6.05 -11.02 -14.29
C SER A 27 -4.64 -10.87 -13.71
N GLY A 28 -4.51 -10.93 -12.39
CA GLY A 28 -3.22 -10.94 -11.69
C GLY A 28 -2.30 -12.04 -12.19
N PHE A 29 -2.75 -13.30 -12.21
CA PHE A 29 -1.95 -14.41 -12.71
C PHE A 29 -1.58 -14.27 -14.19
N ILE A 30 -2.49 -13.80 -15.04
CA ILE A 30 -2.19 -13.49 -16.44
C ILE A 30 -1.09 -12.43 -16.52
N ILE A 31 -1.19 -11.36 -15.73
CA ILE A 31 -0.19 -10.29 -15.70
C ILE A 31 1.16 -10.82 -15.20
N ASN A 32 1.19 -11.63 -14.14
CA ASN A 32 2.42 -12.24 -13.65
C ASN A 32 3.08 -13.16 -14.69
N LEU A 33 2.29 -13.88 -15.49
CA LEU A 33 2.80 -14.65 -16.62
C LEU A 33 3.43 -13.72 -17.68
N LEU A 34 2.77 -12.61 -18.01
CA LEU A 34 3.34 -11.60 -18.91
C LEU A 34 4.63 -10.98 -18.35
N GLN A 35 4.70 -10.73 -17.04
CA GLN A 35 5.91 -10.25 -16.37
C GLN A 35 7.04 -11.29 -16.48
N LEU A 36 6.74 -12.58 -16.31
CA LEU A 36 7.71 -13.66 -16.52
C LEU A 36 8.25 -13.67 -17.96
N CYS A 37 7.39 -13.41 -18.95
CA CYS A 37 7.81 -13.27 -20.34
C CYS A 37 8.74 -12.06 -20.59
N THR A 38 8.89 -11.13 -19.65
CA THR A 38 9.86 -10.02 -19.75
C THR A 38 11.29 -10.41 -19.36
N LEU A 39 11.52 -11.61 -18.80
CA LEU A 39 12.85 -12.05 -18.37
C LEU A 39 13.90 -12.07 -19.51
N PRO A 40 13.61 -12.58 -20.72
CA PRO A 40 14.57 -12.50 -21.83
C PRO A 40 14.90 -11.05 -22.20
N LEU A 41 13.90 -10.17 -22.14
CA LEU A 41 14.06 -8.75 -22.44
C LEU A 41 14.97 -8.04 -21.43
N TRP A 42 15.04 -8.52 -20.18
CA TRP A 42 15.95 -7.98 -19.17
C TRP A 42 17.41 -7.96 -19.64
N TYR A 43 17.85 -9.03 -20.31
CA TYR A 43 19.23 -9.18 -20.79
C TYR A 43 19.52 -8.35 -22.04
N ILE A 44 18.48 -8.01 -22.83
CA ILE A 44 18.61 -7.22 -24.06
C ILE A 44 18.47 -5.72 -23.74
N ASN A 45 17.44 -5.35 -22.98
CA ASN A 45 17.12 -3.98 -22.61
C ASN A 45 16.40 -3.94 -21.26
N LYS A 46 17.19 -3.93 -20.18
CA LYS A 46 16.74 -3.79 -18.79
C LYS A 46 15.75 -2.64 -18.58
N GLN A 47 16.01 -1.49 -19.20
CA GLN A 47 15.18 -0.29 -19.02
C GLN A 47 13.80 -0.45 -19.67
N LEU A 48 13.73 -1.07 -20.84
CA LEU A 48 12.45 -1.41 -21.48
C LEU A 48 11.69 -2.47 -20.66
N ALA A 49 12.38 -3.50 -20.16
CA ALA A 49 11.76 -4.50 -19.28
C ALA A 49 11.15 -3.85 -18.02
N ARG A 50 11.86 -2.91 -17.38
CA ARG A 50 11.33 -2.13 -16.24
C ARG A 50 10.11 -1.31 -16.60
N ARG A 51 10.13 -0.57 -17.72
CA ARG A 51 8.98 0.22 -18.18
C ARG A 51 7.74 -0.65 -18.43
N ILE A 52 7.92 -1.79 -19.09
CA ILE A 52 6.83 -2.76 -19.32
C ILE A 52 6.30 -3.28 -17.99
N ASN A 53 7.19 -3.69 -17.08
CA ASN A 53 6.77 -4.18 -15.76
C ASN A 53 6.05 -3.12 -14.93
N CYS A 54 6.38 -1.83 -15.06
CA CYS A 54 5.61 -0.74 -14.46
C CYS A 54 4.17 -0.67 -14.99
N ARG A 55 3.95 -0.89 -16.30
CA ARG A 55 2.60 -0.90 -16.89
C ARG A 55 1.82 -2.15 -16.50
N LEU A 56 2.48 -3.30 -16.46
CA LEU A 56 1.90 -4.56 -15.98
C LEU A 56 1.52 -4.45 -14.49
N GLY A 57 2.42 -3.96 -13.65
CA GLY A 57 2.17 -3.73 -12.24
C GLY A 57 1.06 -2.70 -11.98
N TYR A 58 1.01 -1.63 -12.79
CA TYR A 58 -0.11 -0.69 -12.79
C TYR A 58 -1.46 -1.40 -13.01
N SER A 59 -1.53 -2.33 -13.96
CA SER A 59 -2.77 -3.06 -14.28
C SER A 59 -3.28 -3.91 -13.10
N VAL A 60 -2.40 -4.38 -12.22
CA VAL A 60 -2.82 -5.08 -10.99
C VAL A 60 -3.20 -4.07 -9.90
N SER A 61 -2.30 -3.15 -9.56
CA SER A 61 -2.50 -2.21 -8.44
C SER A 61 -3.69 -1.27 -8.65
N SER A 62 -3.96 -0.87 -9.90
CA SER A 62 -5.09 0.01 -10.24
C SER A 62 -6.45 -0.64 -10.00
N GLN A 63 -6.56 -1.98 -9.98
CA GLN A 63 -7.81 -2.66 -9.61
C GLN A 63 -8.16 -2.44 -8.14
N LEU A 64 -7.15 -2.35 -7.26
CA LEU A 64 -7.35 -2.03 -5.85
C LEU A 64 -7.69 -0.54 -5.64
N VAL A 65 -7.18 0.35 -6.50
CA VAL A 65 -7.63 1.75 -6.55
C VAL A 65 -9.08 1.85 -7.05
N ALA A 66 -9.45 1.06 -8.07
CA ALA A 66 -10.83 0.96 -8.55
C ALA A 66 -11.78 0.47 -7.45
N LEU A 67 -11.35 -0.54 -6.68
CA LEU A 67 -12.07 -1.06 -5.54
C LEU A 67 -12.29 0.01 -4.45
N LEU A 68 -11.26 0.81 -4.14
CA LEU A 68 -11.37 1.87 -3.14
C LEU A 68 -12.24 3.02 -3.63
N GLU A 69 -11.87 3.68 -4.73
CA GLU A 69 -12.52 4.95 -5.12
C GLU A 69 -13.87 4.75 -5.81
N TRP A 70 -13.99 3.75 -6.67
CA TRP A 70 -15.14 3.59 -7.56
C TRP A 70 -16.16 2.61 -7.01
N TRP A 71 -15.71 1.47 -6.48
CA TRP A 71 -16.62 0.49 -5.88
C TRP A 71 -17.12 0.94 -4.51
N SER A 72 -16.23 1.27 -3.56
CA SER A 72 -16.66 1.72 -2.23
C SER A 72 -17.11 3.18 -2.17
N GLY A 73 -16.72 3.98 -3.17
CA GLY A 73 -17.01 5.41 -3.19
C GLY A 73 -16.16 6.23 -2.22
N THR A 74 -15.10 5.64 -1.64
CA THR A 74 -14.21 6.29 -0.68
C THR A 74 -13.63 7.58 -1.27
N GLU A 75 -13.64 8.63 -0.46
CA GLU A 75 -13.09 9.93 -0.82
C GLU A 75 -11.72 10.11 -0.18
N CYS A 76 -10.76 10.58 -0.98
CA CYS A 76 -9.43 10.92 -0.51
C CYS A 76 -9.16 12.41 -0.76
N THR A 77 -8.94 13.14 0.33
CA THR A 77 -8.65 14.57 0.37
C THR A 77 -7.15 14.79 0.56
N LEU A 78 -6.54 15.65 -0.25
CA LEU A 78 -5.15 16.09 -0.05
C LEU A 78 -5.14 17.47 0.60
N TYR A 79 -4.40 17.59 1.70
CA TYR A 79 -3.99 18.84 2.31
C TYR A 79 -2.49 19.00 2.03
N THR A 80 -2.13 20.07 1.34
CA THR A 80 -0.71 20.37 1.07
C THR A 80 -0.52 21.84 0.78
N ASP A 81 0.71 22.31 0.93
CA ASP A 81 1.13 23.60 0.41
C ASP A 81 1.03 23.62 -1.12
N PRO A 82 0.30 24.57 -1.73
CA PRO A 82 0.24 24.75 -3.18
C PRO A 82 1.62 24.85 -3.84
N GLU A 83 2.65 25.36 -3.15
CA GLU A 83 4.01 25.44 -3.70
C GLU A 83 4.68 24.07 -3.87
N SER A 84 4.30 23.09 -3.03
CA SER A 84 4.82 21.72 -3.12
C SER A 84 4.13 20.90 -4.21
N TYR A 85 2.89 21.25 -4.57
CA TYR A 85 2.04 20.48 -5.47
C TYR A 85 2.67 20.19 -6.86
N PRO A 86 3.33 21.15 -7.54
CA PRO A 86 3.91 20.93 -8.87
C PRO A 86 5.00 19.83 -8.92
N PHE A 87 5.63 19.51 -7.79
CA PHE A 87 6.68 18.49 -7.70
C PHE A 87 6.12 17.07 -7.63
N TYR A 88 4.89 16.90 -7.15
CA TYR A 88 4.29 15.59 -6.94
C TYR A 88 4.13 14.80 -8.25
N GLY A 89 4.74 13.61 -8.30
CA GLY A 89 4.77 12.72 -9.47
C GLY A 89 5.79 13.13 -10.53
N LYS A 90 6.50 14.25 -10.35
CA LYS A 90 7.51 14.78 -11.28
C LYS A 90 8.95 14.59 -10.83
N GLU A 91 9.14 14.06 -9.62
CA GLU A 91 10.44 13.71 -9.06
C GLU A 91 10.38 12.39 -8.28
N ASN A 92 11.57 11.80 -8.04
CA ASN A 92 11.72 10.69 -7.12
C ASN A 92 11.66 11.21 -5.68
N ALA A 93 10.84 10.57 -4.84
CA ALA A 93 10.64 10.99 -3.45
C ALA A 93 10.64 9.80 -2.49
N ILE A 94 11.14 10.01 -1.28
CA ILE A 94 10.90 9.09 -0.15
C ILE A 94 9.62 9.56 0.55
N VAL A 95 8.64 8.68 0.73
CA VAL A 95 7.39 8.99 1.43
C VAL A 95 7.47 8.43 2.85
N VAL A 96 7.33 9.27 3.86
CA VAL A 96 7.24 8.84 5.27
C VAL A 96 5.79 8.95 5.72
N LEU A 97 5.12 7.81 5.87
CA LEU A 97 3.69 7.73 6.21
C LEU A 97 3.50 7.09 7.58
N ASN A 98 2.62 7.66 8.41
CA ASN A 98 2.17 6.98 9.64
C ASN A 98 1.49 5.65 9.31
N HIS A 99 1.48 4.72 10.26
CA HIS A 99 0.95 3.39 9.99
C HIS A 99 -0.12 3.02 11.00
N ASN A 100 -1.36 3.40 10.75
CA ASN A 100 -2.45 3.26 11.73
C ASN A 100 -3.57 2.37 11.24
N PHE A 101 -3.84 2.34 9.93
CA PHE A 101 -5.05 1.71 9.40
C PHE A 101 -4.73 0.50 8.53
N GLU A 102 -5.72 -0.38 8.38
CA GLU A 102 -5.56 -1.58 7.56
C GLU A 102 -5.28 -1.22 6.09
N ILE A 103 -6.02 -0.22 5.58
CA ILE A 103 -6.03 0.19 4.18
C ILE A 103 -5.10 1.37 3.85
N ASP A 104 -4.11 1.68 4.70
CA ASP A 104 -3.10 2.75 4.46
C ASP A 104 -2.46 2.63 3.07
N PHE A 105 -2.20 1.40 2.62
CA PHE A 105 -1.61 1.14 1.32
C PHE A 105 -2.55 1.48 0.15
N MET A 106 -3.86 1.25 0.31
CA MET A 106 -4.85 1.54 -0.75
C MET A 106 -5.04 3.04 -0.93
N THR A 107 -5.06 3.80 0.16
CA THR A 107 -5.10 5.26 0.10
C THR A 107 -3.80 5.82 -0.45
N GLY A 108 -2.64 5.31 -0.02
CA GLY A 108 -1.34 5.67 -0.59
C GLY A 108 -1.28 5.44 -2.11
N TRP A 109 -1.75 4.28 -2.58
CA TRP A 109 -1.85 3.97 -4.01
C TRP A 109 -2.86 4.85 -4.76
N THR A 110 -3.93 5.29 -4.11
CA THR A 110 -4.86 6.26 -4.71
C THR A 110 -4.17 7.58 -5.01
N PHE A 111 -3.32 8.08 -4.11
CA PHE A 111 -2.52 9.28 -4.41
C PHE A 111 -1.47 9.00 -5.49
N CYS A 112 -0.81 7.84 -5.46
CA CYS A 112 0.12 7.45 -6.53
C CYS A 112 -0.58 7.38 -7.90
N GLU A 113 -1.83 6.91 -7.96
CA GLU A 113 -2.65 6.91 -9.18
C GLU A 113 -2.85 8.33 -9.68
N ARG A 114 -3.32 9.22 -8.80
CA ARG A 114 -3.65 10.60 -9.17
C ARG A 114 -2.43 11.39 -9.65
N PHE A 115 -1.23 11.08 -9.15
CA PHE A 115 0.03 11.71 -9.58
C PHE A 115 0.81 10.91 -10.65
N GLY A 116 0.27 9.78 -11.12
CA GLY A 116 0.84 9.03 -12.25
C GLY A 116 2.04 8.14 -11.94
N VAL A 117 2.27 7.82 -10.67
CA VAL A 117 3.41 6.99 -10.21
C VAL A 117 2.99 5.64 -9.60
N LEU A 118 1.72 5.23 -9.74
CA LEU A 118 1.23 3.96 -9.18
C LEU A 118 2.06 2.74 -9.62
N GLY A 119 2.33 2.61 -10.92
CA GLY A 119 3.09 1.49 -11.48
C GLY A 119 4.59 1.48 -11.14
N SER A 120 5.12 2.62 -10.70
CA SER A 120 6.52 2.78 -10.28
C SER A 120 6.68 2.91 -8.77
N SER A 121 5.58 2.99 -8.01
CA SER A 121 5.61 3.11 -6.55
C SER A 121 6.39 1.97 -5.89
N LYS A 122 7.19 2.32 -4.88
CA LYS A 122 8.08 1.43 -4.13
C LYS A 122 7.73 1.46 -2.66
N VAL A 123 8.10 0.40 -1.95
CA VAL A 123 7.93 0.31 -0.50
C VAL A 123 9.04 -0.55 0.09
N LEU A 124 9.47 -0.25 1.32
CA LEU A 124 10.23 -1.19 2.13
C LEU A 124 9.28 -2.22 2.76
N ALA A 125 9.14 -3.38 2.12
CA ALA A 125 8.18 -4.41 2.47
C ALA A 125 8.77 -5.53 3.34
N LYS A 126 7.91 -6.18 4.13
CA LYS A 126 8.26 -7.40 4.86
C LYS A 126 8.51 -8.54 3.87
N LYS A 127 9.57 -9.33 4.04
CA LYS A 127 9.96 -10.40 3.10
C LYS A 127 8.85 -11.43 2.85
N GLU A 128 8.03 -11.72 3.85
CA GLU A 128 6.92 -12.65 3.75
C GLU A 128 5.87 -12.20 2.73
N LEU A 129 5.73 -10.89 2.49
CA LEU A 129 4.83 -10.36 1.46
C LEU A 129 5.28 -10.74 0.03
N SER A 130 6.56 -11.08 -0.17
CA SER A 130 7.04 -11.56 -1.48
C SER A 130 6.45 -12.92 -1.87
N PHE A 131 5.92 -13.68 -0.91
CA PHE A 131 5.29 -14.98 -1.16
C PHE A 131 3.77 -14.89 -1.38
N VAL A 132 3.16 -13.72 -1.19
CA VAL A 132 1.73 -13.53 -1.47
C VAL A 132 1.52 -13.62 -2.98
N PRO A 133 0.69 -14.56 -3.49
CA PRO A 133 0.44 -14.68 -4.92
C PRO A 133 -0.11 -13.38 -5.51
N VAL A 134 0.12 -13.18 -6.81
CA VAL A 134 -0.21 -11.94 -7.55
C VAL A 134 0.63 -10.75 -7.07
N ILE A 135 0.39 -10.26 -5.86
CA ILE A 135 1.01 -9.02 -5.34
C ILE A 135 2.51 -9.19 -5.09
N GLY A 136 2.92 -10.23 -4.36
CA GLY A 136 4.33 -10.48 -4.04
C GLY A 136 5.17 -10.76 -5.30
N TRP A 137 4.59 -11.47 -6.25
CA TRP A 137 5.23 -11.75 -7.55
C TRP A 137 5.30 -10.51 -8.42
N MET A 138 4.23 -9.69 -8.46
CA MET A 138 4.27 -8.39 -9.13
C MET A 138 5.37 -7.50 -8.54
N TRP A 139 5.47 -7.47 -7.22
CA TRP A 139 6.49 -6.70 -6.50
C TRP A 139 7.92 -7.17 -6.79
N TYR A 140 8.14 -8.45 -7.04
CA TYR A 140 9.44 -8.96 -7.48
C TYR A 140 9.87 -8.31 -8.81
N PHE A 141 8.99 -8.31 -9.82
CA PHE A 141 9.28 -7.71 -11.14
C PHE A 141 9.33 -6.18 -11.11
N LEU A 142 8.74 -5.56 -10.10
CA LEU A 142 8.86 -4.13 -9.83
C LEU A 142 10.09 -3.79 -8.96
N GLU A 143 10.97 -4.74 -8.63
CA GLU A 143 12.16 -4.50 -7.79
C GLU A 143 11.81 -3.83 -6.45
N ILE A 144 10.72 -4.25 -5.80
CA ILE A 144 10.37 -3.81 -4.45
C ILE A 144 11.44 -4.27 -3.45
N VAL A 145 11.76 -3.40 -2.50
CA VAL A 145 12.78 -3.67 -1.48
C VAL A 145 12.16 -4.49 -0.35
N PHE A 146 12.62 -5.71 -0.17
CA PHE A 146 12.16 -6.61 0.89
C PHE A 146 13.15 -6.69 2.05
N CYS A 147 12.66 -6.71 3.29
CA CYS A 147 13.47 -6.93 4.49
C CYS A 147 12.85 -8.00 5.41
N LYS A 148 13.71 -8.76 6.09
CA LYS A 148 13.35 -9.75 7.12
C LYS A 148 13.18 -9.13 8.50
N ARG A 149 13.42 -7.81 8.63
CA ARG A 149 13.42 -7.04 9.89
C ARG A 149 14.52 -7.50 10.85
N LYS A 150 15.64 -7.96 10.29
CA LYS A 150 16.85 -8.36 11.01
C LYS A 150 18.04 -7.70 10.34
N TRP A 151 18.56 -6.64 10.94
CA TRP A 151 19.55 -5.77 10.31
C TRP A 151 20.77 -6.52 9.75
N GLU A 152 21.32 -7.47 10.51
CA GLU A 152 22.49 -8.24 10.08
C GLU A 152 22.25 -9.07 8.81
N GLU A 153 21.01 -9.54 8.60
CA GLU A 153 20.62 -10.27 7.39
C GLU A 153 20.24 -9.33 6.24
N ASP A 154 19.66 -8.17 6.57
CA ASP A 154 19.04 -7.25 5.60
C ASP A 154 20.02 -6.22 5.03
N ARG A 155 21.10 -5.88 5.73
CA ARG A 155 21.99 -4.77 5.37
C ARG A 155 22.43 -4.83 3.90
N LYS A 156 22.95 -5.98 3.46
CA LYS A 156 23.47 -6.15 2.11
C LYS A 156 22.36 -6.14 1.05
N THR A 157 21.27 -6.87 1.29
CA THR A 157 20.18 -7.03 0.32
C THR A 157 19.38 -5.74 0.15
N VAL A 158 19.11 -5.01 1.24
CA VAL A 158 18.41 -3.71 1.20
C VAL A 158 19.26 -2.66 0.48
N VAL A 159 20.55 -2.54 0.82
CA VAL A 159 21.47 -1.60 0.14
C VAL A 159 21.55 -1.88 -1.35
N GLN A 160 21.73 -3.15 -1.74
CA GLN A 160 21.78 -3.51 -3.16
C GLN A 160 20.46 -3.19 -3.88
N SER A 161 19.32 -3.46 -3.24
CA SER A 161 18.01 -3.17 -3.84
C SER A 161 17.79 -1.67 -3.99
N LEU A 162 18.22 -0.85 -3.03
CA LEU A 162 18.17 0.62 -3.12
C LEU A 162 19.08 1.14 -4.24
N HIS A 163 20.29 0.59 -4.38
CA HIS A 163 21.20 0.93 -5.47
C HIS A 163 20.59 0.60 -6.85
N ASN A 164 19.88 -0.51 -6.97
CA ASN A 164 19.18 -0.86 -8.22
C ASN A 164 18.10 0.15 -8.61
N LEU A 165 17.59 0.97 -7.69
CA LEU A 165 16.60 2.01 -7.98
C LEU A 165 17.23 3.31 -8.50
N ARG A 166 18.55 3.48 -8.40
CA ARG A 166 19.24 4.71 -8.86
C ARG A 166 19.16 4.93 -10.36
N ASP A 167 19.06 3.85 -11.14
CA ASP A 167 18.90 3.87 -12.59
C ASP A 167 17.48 3.48 -13.04
N TYR A 168 16.47 3.62 -12.17
CA TYR A 168 15.09 3.26 -12.51
C TYR A 168 14.49 4.27 -13.52
N PRO A 169 13.82 3.82 -14.60
CA PRO A 169 13.49 4.67 -15.75
C PRO A 169 12.24 5.54 -15.58
N GLU A 170 11.57 5.45 -14.44
CA GLU A 170 10.30 6.13 -14.13
C GLU A 170 10.44 6.82 -12.79
N ASN A 171 9.81 7.99 -12.63
CA ASN A 171 9.73 8.63 -11.32
C ASN A 171 9.01 7.70 -10.33
N PHE A 172 9.59 7.50 -9.16
CA PHE A 172 9.04 6.61 -8.13
C PHE A 172 8.91 7.30 -6.78
N TRP A 173 7.91 6.86 -6.03
CA TRP A 173 7.75 7.21 -4.62
C TRP A 173 8.09 6.00 -3.76
N PHE A 174 9.06 6.15 -2.87
CA PHE A 174 9.56 5.09 -1.99
C PHE A 174 8.96 5.22 -0.60
N LEU A 175 7.95 4.39 -0.32
CA LEU A 175 7.21 4.41 0.94
C LEU A 175 8.00 3.75 2.09
N LEU A 176 8.06 4.48 3.20
CA LEU A 176 8.53 4.04 4.51
C LEU A 176 7.46 4.28 5.57
N HIS A 177 7.16 3.21 6.32
CA HIS A 177 6.47 3.32 7.60
C HIS A 177 7.52 3.22 8.70
N CYS A 178 8.09 4.35 9.13
CA CYS A 178 9.20 4.34 10.08
C CYS A 178 8.79 3.84 11.47
N GLU A 179 7.49 3.80 11.81
CA GLU A 179 6.96 3.12 13.00
C GLU A 179 7.27 1.60 13.01
N GLY A 180 7.43 1.01 11.82
CA GLY A 180 7.82 -0.39 11.61
C GLY A 180 6.71 -1.43 11.88
N THR A 181 5.55 -0.99 12.35
CA THR A 181 4.36 -1.81 12.60
C THR A 181 3.14 -0.89 12.72
N ARG A 182 1.94 -1.44 12.51
CA ARG A 182 0.73 -0.66 12.71
C ARG A 182 0.53 -0.30 14.19
N PHE A 183 0.06 0.92 14.43
CA PHE A 183 -0.29 1.43 15.74
C PHE A 183 -1.37 0.56 16.40
N THR A 184 -1.12 0.18 17.64
CA THR A 184 -2.14 -0.33 18.57
C THR A 184 -1.82 0.20 19.96
N GLU A 185 -2.81 0.33 20.84
CA GLU A 185 -2.58 0.83 22.21
C GLU A 185 -1.52 0.01 22.95
N LYS A 186 -1.50 -1.32 22.78
CA LYS A 186 -0.48 -2.19 23.36
C LYS A 186 0.93 -1.85 22.85
N LYS A 187 1.09 -1.68 21.53
CA LYS A 187 2.39 -1.33 20.92
C LYS A 187 2.82 0.08 21.27
N HIS A 188 1.87 1.01 21.41
CA HIS A 188 2.13 2.39 21.83
C HIS A 188 2.69 2.43 23.25
N LYS A 189 2.06 1.75 24.21
CA LYS A 189 2.59 1.65 25.59
C LYS A 189 4.03 1.14 25.62
N ILE A 190 4.31 0.03 24.92
CA ILE A 190 5.66 -0.53 24.80
C ILE A 190 6.62 0.48 24.15
N SER A 191 6.19 1.16 23.09
CA SER A 191 7.00 2.16 22.40
C SER A 191 7.34 3.36 23.30
N MET A 192 6.43 3.77 24.18
CA MET A 192 6.65 4.88 25.11
C MET A 192 7.58 4.51 26.26
N GLU A 193 7.54 3.27 26.74
CA GLU A 193 8.55 2.75 27.68
C GLU A 193 9.96 2.76 27.06
N VAL A 194 10.07 2.43 25.76
CA VAL A 194 11.33 2.49 25.02
C VAL A 194 11.81 3.93 24.85
N ALA A 195 10.90 4.87 24.56
CA ALA A 195 11.23 6.29 24.45
C ALA A 195 11.82 6.81 25.76
N GLU A 196 11.17 6.53 26.89
CA GLU A 196 11.63 6.91 28.23
C GLU A 196 13.01 6.35 28.57
N LYS A 197 13.24 5.05 28.32
CA LYS A 197 14.56 4.42 28.54
C LYS A 197 15.67 5.01 27.70
N LYS A 198 15.34 5.57 26.54
CA LYS A 198 16.29 6.23 25.63
C LYS A 198 16.42 7.73 25.88
N GLY A 199 15.70 8.29 26.86
CA GLY A 199 15.65 9.72 27.09
C GLY A 199 15.01 10.52 25.94
N LEU A 200 14.15 9.87 25.15
CA LEU A 200 13.45 10.50 24.02
C LEU A 200 12.05 10.97 24.45
N PRO A 201 11.53 12.07 23.86
CA PRO A 201 10.17 12.53 24.13
C PRO A 201 9.10 11.46 23.85
N LYS A 202 8.09 11.40 24.71
CA LYS A 202 6.92 10.52 24.52
C LYS A 202 5.99 11.14 23.48
N LEU A 203 5.55 10.33 22.52
CA LEU A 203 4.58 10.69 21.48
C LEU A 203 3.19 10.21 21.89
N LYS A 204 2.13 10.94 21.55
CA LYS A 204 0.75 10.59 21.91
C LYS A 204 0.06 9.71 20.86
N TYR A 205 0.31 9.95 19.58
CA TYR A 205 -0.45 9.37 18.48
C TYR A 205 0.38 8.50 17.52
N HIS A 206 1.70 8.53 17.67
CA HIS A 206 2.62 7.73 16.88
C HIS A 206 3.47 6.78 17.74
N LEU A 207 3.92 5.69 17.14
CA LEU A 207 5.03 4.92 17.69
C LEU A 207 6.36 5.67 17.47
N LEU A 208 7.33 5.40 18.33
CA LEU A 208 8.69 5.92 18.19
C LEU A 208 9.30 5.37 16.88
N PRO A 209 9.81 6.23 15.98
CA PRO A 209 10.31 5.77 14.69
C PRO A 209 11.59 4.94 14.83
N ARG A 210 11.69 3.92 13.96
CA ARG A 210 12.90 3.15 13.72
C ARG A 210 13.74 3.88 12.67
N THR A 211 14.85 4.44 13.11
CA THR A 211 15.67 5.36 12.30
C THR A 211 16.50 4.64 11.23
N LYS A 212 16.99 3.44 11.52
CA LYS A 212 17.97 2.75 10.66
C LYS A 212 17.52 2.56 9.21
N GLY A 213 16.29 2.10 8.99
CA GLY A 213 15.75 1.90 7.64
C GLY A 213 15.62 3.21 6.86
N PHE A 214 15.24 4.30 7.54
CA PHE A 214 15.16 5.63 6.95
C PHE A 214 16.55 6.16 6.60
N CYS A 215 17.51 6.13 7.53
CA CYS A 215 18.87 6.65 7.32
C CYS A 215 19.56 5.93 6.16
N VAL A 216 19.46 4.59 6.11
CA VAL A 216 19.99 3.78 5.01
C VAL A 216 19.33 4.14 3.68
N THR A 217 18.01 4.36 3.67
CA THR A 217 17.29 4.75 2.45
C THR A 217 17.75 6.13 1.95
N VAL A 218 17.81 7.13 2.83
CA VAL A 218 18.29 8.48 2.51
C VAL A 218 19.71 8.42 1.96
N GLN A 219 20.62 7.73 2.65
CA GLN A 219 22.03 7.63 2.24
C GLN A 219 22.19 6.99 0.85
N ASN A 220 21.47 5.89 0.57
CA ASN A 220 21.65 5.13 -0.66
C ASN A 220 20.88 5.71 -1.87
N LEU A 221 19.86 6.54 -1.63
CA LEU A 221 19.09 7.21 -2.69
C LEU A 221 19.47 8.68 -2.86
N ARG A 222 20.43 9.21 -2.09
CA ARG A 222 20.95 10.57 -2.27
C ARG A 222 21.51 10.74 -3.68
N GLY A 223 21.16 11.85 -4.32
CA GLY A 223 21.46 12.12 -5.74
C GLY A 223 20.52 11.44 -6.74
N THR A 224 19.57 10.60 -6.30
CA THR A 224 18.48 10.05 -7.14
C THR A 224 17.12 10.60 -6.71
N VAL A 225 16.87 10.64 -5.40
CA VAL A 225 15.71 11.25 -4.78
C VAL A 225 16.01 12.71 -4.48
N THR A 226 15.02 13.58 -4.68
CA THR A 226 15.15 15.05 -4.47
C THR A 226 14.46 15.52 -3.19
N ALA A 227 13.49 14.76 -2.66
CA ALA A 227 12.73 15.16 -1.49
C ALA A 227 12.23 13.99 -0.63
N VAL A 228 11.95 14.30 0.63
CA VAL A 228 11.09 13.51 1.51
C VAL A 228 9.69 14.12 1.51
N TYR A 229 8.68 13.31 1.20
CA TYR A 229 7.28 13.65 1.38
C TYR A 229 6.82 13.15 2.75
N ASP A 230 6.81 14.08 3.69
CA ASP A 230 6.34 13.82 5.04
C ASP A 230 4.80 13.81 5.04
N SER A 231 4.23 12.62 5.25
CA SER A 231 2.80 12.35 5.00
C SER A 231 2.10 11.85 6.25
N THR A 232 0.90 12.38 6.55
CA THR A 232 0.06 11.91 7.67
C THR A 232 -1.35 11.65 7.18
N LEU A 233 -1.80 10.41 7.33
CA LEU A 233 -3.12 9.92 6.93
C LEU A 233 -4.02 9.79 8.15
N ASN A 234 -5.26 10.27 8.01
CA ASN A 234 -6.36 10.04 8.94
C ASN A 234 -7.65 9.68 8.21
N PHE A 235 -8.56 9.07 8.94
CA PHE A 235 -9.94 8.90 8.53
C PHE A 235 -10.86 9.74 9.41
N ARG A 236 -11.81 10.44 8.79
CA ARG A 236 -12.76 11.29 9.52
C ARG A 236 -13.61 10.46 10.48
N ASN A 237 -14.16 11.12 11.50
CA ASN A 237 -15.06 10.52 12.50
C ASN A 237 -14.43 9.34 13.27
N ASN A 238 -13.10 9.29 13.37
CA ASN A 238 -12.36 8.19 14.01
C ASN A 238 -12.70 6.81 13.44
N GLU A 239 -13.09 6.73 12.17
CA GLU A 239 -13.37 5.45 11.54
C GLU A 239 -12.09 4.61 11.44
N MET A 240 -12.22 3.31 11.72
CA MET A 240 -11.19 2.31 11.47
C MET A 240 -11.55 1.55 10.19
N PRO A 241 -11.00 1.96 9.03
CA PRO A 241 -11.34 1.33 7.77
C PRO A 241 -10.70 -0.05 7.63
N THR A 242 -11.45 -0.96 7.05
CA THR A 242 -11.03 -2.35 6.81
C THR A 242 -11.20 -2.70 5.35
N LEU A 243 -10.39 -3.64 4.85
CA LEU A 243 -10.52 -4.10 3.47
C LEU A 243 -11.90 -4.75 3.23
N LEU A 244 -12.42 -5.47 4.22
CA LEU A 244 -13.77 -6.03 4.18
C LEU A 244 -14.85 -4.92 4.10
N GLY A 245 -14.66 -3.80 4.80
CA GLY A 245 -15.54 -2.64 4.69
C GLY A 245 -15.58 -2.11 3.26
N VAL A 246 -14.41 -1.94 2.63
CA VAL A 246 -14.29 -1.51 1.23
C VAL A 246 -14.96 -2.50 0.28
N LEU A 247 -14.75 -3.81 0.46
CA LEU A 247 -15.41 -4.86 -0.33
C LEU A 247 -16.93 -4.82 -0.21
N ASN A 248 -17.45 -4.59 0.99
CA ASN A 248 -18.88 -4.38 1.24
C ASN A 248 -19.42 -3.03 0.71
N GLY A 249 -18.58 -2.24 0.04
CA GLY A 249 -18.95 -0.95 -0.51
C GLY A 249 -19.09 0.14 0.55
N LYS A 250 -18.51 -0.01 1.75
CA LYS A 250 -18.52 1.04 2.78
C LYS A 250 -17.63 2.20 2.33
N LYS A 251 -18.23 3.38 2.19
CA LYS A 251 -17.52 4.62 1.90
C LYS A 251 -16.79 5.12 3.14
N TYR A 252 -15.52 5.47 2.97
CA TYR A 252 -14.71 6.16 3.96
C TYR A 252 -14.31 7.56 3.47
N HIS A 253 -13.79 8.39 4.39
CA HIS A 253 -13.27 9.73 4.08
C HIS A 253 -11.84 9.83 4.62
N ALA A 254 -10.88 9.58 3.73
CA ALA A 254 -9.46 9.65 4.01
C ALA A 254 -8.98 11.09 3.80
N ASP A 255 -8.33 11.67 4.81
CA ASP A 255 -7.64 12.94 4.71
C ASP A 255 -6.14 12.66 4.81
N LEU A 256 -5.39 13.07 3.79
CA LEU A 256 -3.94 12.96 3.74
C LEU A 256 -3.34 14.37 3.76
N TYR A 257 -2.47 14.62 4.74
CA TYR A 257 -1.58 15.77 4.72
C TYR A 257 -0.23 15.36 4.13
N VAL A 258 0.33 16.20 3.26
CA VAL A 258 1.68 16.03 2.72
C VAL A 258 2.41 17.36 2.78
N ARG A 259 3.63 17.36 3.32
CA ARG A 259 4.61 18.45 3.14
C ARG A 259 5.87 17.92 2.46
N ARG A 260 6.41 18.71 1.54
CA ARG A 260 7.65 18.40 0.84
C ARG A 260 8.84 18.96 1.62
N ILE A 261 9.83 18.12 1.89
CA ILE A 261 11.09 18.50 2.54
C ILE A 261 12.23 18.19 1.58
N PRO A 262 13.02 19.17 1.10
CA PRO A 262 14.15 18.91 0.22
C PRO A 262 15.16 17.97 0.88
N LEU A 263 15.65 16.97 0.13
CA LEU A 263 16.57 15.94 0.67
C LEU A 263 17.88 16.56 1.19
N ASP A 264 18.31 17.66 0.59
CA ASP A 264 19.55 18.36 0.96
C ASP A 264 19.50 18.99 2.37
N THR A 265 18.30 19.18 2.93
CA THR A 265 18.12 19.65 4.31
C THR A 265 18.22 18.54 5.36
N ILE A 266 18.32 17.28 4.92
CA ILE A 266 18.38 16.11 5.81
C ILE A 266 19.85 15.73 6.03
N PRO A 267 20.32 15.61 7.28
CA PRO A 267 21.71 15.29 7.58
C PRO A 267 22.18 13.96 6.97
N GLU A 268 23.47 13.87 6.65
CA GLU A 268 24.10 12.66 6.13
C GLU A 268 24.57 11.70 7.23
N GLU A 269 25.10 12.25 8.32
CA GLU A 269 25.57 11.47 9.46
C GLU A 269 24.42 10.71 10.12
N GLU A 270 24.63 9.42 10.41
CA GLU A 270 23.55 8.50 10.84
C GLU A 270 22.89 8.97 12.14
N SER A 271 23.66 9.50 13.08
CA SER A 271 23.17 10.02 14.36
C SER A 271 22.30 11.27 14.19
N GLU A 272 22.72 12.19 13.31
CA GLU A 272 21.99 13.42 13.01
C GLU A 272 20.73 13.14 12.20
N CYS A 273 20.80 12.24 11.21
CA CYS A 273 19.65 11.78 10.45
C CYS A 273 18.63 11.07 11.35
N ALA A 274 19.09 10.31 12.35
CA ALA A 274 18.24 9.70 13.36
C ALA A 274 17.55 10.74 14.26
N ALA A 275 18.31 11.74 14.74
CA ALA A 275 17.76 12.85 15.52
C ALA A 275 16.73 13.67 14.72
N TRP A 276 17.02 13.93 13.43
CA TRP A 276 16.10 14.57 12.51
C TRP A 276 14.79 13.80 12.37
N LEU A 277 14.83 12.47 12.23
CA LEU A 277 13.61 11.65 12.13
C LEU A 277 12.81 11.65 13.44
N TYR A 278 13.48 11.65 14.60
CA TYR A 278 12.80 11.81 15.89
C TYR A 278 12.10 13.16 15.99
N LYS A 279 12.70 14.24 15.49
CA LYS A 279 12.05 15.55 15.45
C LYS A 279 10.88 15.57 14.46
N LEU A 280 11.04 14.98 13.28
CA LEU A 280 9.95 14.83 12.29
C LEU A 280 8.71 14.17 12.92
N TYR A 281 8.89 13.11 13.70
CA TYR A 281 7.80 12.40 14.36
C TYR A 281 7.18 13.17 15.53
N GLN A 282 7.92 14.07 16.19
CA GLN A 282 7.35 15.00 17.16
C GLN A 282 6.43 16.00 16.45
N ASP A 283 6.87 16.58 15.33
CA ASP A 283 6.04 17.50 14.54
C ASP A 283 4.79 16.80 13.99
N LYS A 284 4.91 15.54 13.55
CA LYS A 284 3.76 14.72 13.15
C LYS A 284 2.75 14.54 14.29
N ASP A 285 3.23 14.31 15.50
CA ASP A 285 2.39 14.13 16.68
C ASP A 285 1.60 15.39 17.01
N GLU A 286 2.22 16.57 16.85
CA GLU A 286 1.56 17.88 16.99
C GLU A 286 0.49 18.09 15.89
N PHE A 287 0.78 17.75 14.63
CA PHE A 287 -0.24 17.81 13.57
C PHE A 287 -1.41 16.87 13.84
N GLN A 288 -1.14 15.70 14.42
CA GLN A 288 -2.16 14.74 14.76
C GLN A 288 -3.04 15.21 15.93
N GLU A 289 -2.45 15.88 16.93
CA GLU A 289 -3.20 16.57 17.99
C GLU A 289 -4.13 17.63 17.38
N HIS A 290 -3.62 18.48 16.50
CA HIS A 290 -4.42 19.52 15.85
C HIS A 290 -5.58 18.91 15.03
N TYR A 291 -5.32 17.83 14.28
CA TYR A 291 -6.36 17.14 13.53
C TYR A 291 -7.42 16.53 14.44
N ARG A 292 -7.04 15.97 15.60
CA ARG A 292 -7.99 15.43 16.59
C ARG A 292 -8.92 16.49 17.15
N GLN A 293 -8.43 17.72 17.33
CA GLN A 293 -9.20 18.83 17.87
C GLN A 293 -10.12 19.48 16.82
N THR A 294 -9.64 19.63 15.58
CA THR A 294 -10.34 20.40 14.53
C THR A 294 -11.05 19.54 13.48
N GLY A 295 -10.69 18.26 13.37
CA GLY A 295 -11.14 17.36 12.31
C GLY A 295 -10.53 17.63 10.93
N ARG A 296 -9.52 18.50 10.83
CA ARG A 296 -8.85 18.85 9.55
C ARG A 296 -7.35 19.03 9.75
N PHE A 297 -6.60 18.84 8.67
CA PHE A 297 -5.18 19.17 8.65
C PHE A 297 -4.96 20.65 8.31
N PRO A 298 -3.82 21.24 8.70
CA PRO A 298 -3.47 22.59 8.28
C PRO A 298 -3.26 22.65 6.76
N GLY A 299 -3.50 23.84 6.19
CA GLY A 299 -3.30 24.13 4.77
C GLY A 299 -4.54 23.94 3.89
N PRO A 300 -4.48 24.41 2.63
CA PRO A 300 -5.60 24.32 1.69
C PRO A 300 -5.80 22.88 1.19
N ILE A 301 -7.03 22.58 0.79
CA ILE A 301 -7.36 21.33 0.09
C ILE A 301 -6.98 21.47 -1.38
N THR A 302 -6.10 20.58 -1.84
CA THR A 302 -5.56 20.56 -3.21
C THR A 302 -5.70 19.18 -3.83
N SER A 303 -6.81 18.50 -3.53
CA SER A 303 -7.09 17.15 -4.01
C SER A 303 -7.05 17.06 -5.54
N PRO A 304 -6.13 16.27 -6.13
CA PRO A 304 -6.22 15.98 -7.56
C PRO A 304 -7.51 15.21 -7.87
N PRO A 305 -8.10 15.40 -9.07
CA PRO A 305 -9.30 14.68 -9.47
C PRO A 305 -9.02 13.17 -9.59
N ARG A 306 -10.08 12.36 -9.43
CA ARG A 306 -10.02 10.92 -9.73
C ARG A 306 -9.68 10.72 -11.20
N ARG A 307 -8.74 9.82 -11.49
CA ARG A 307 -8.40 9.45 -12.88
C ARG A 307 -9.28 8.28 -13.33
N PRO A 308 -9.79 8.29 -14.57
CA PRO A 308 -10.68 7.23 -15.05
C PRO A 308 -9.95 5.90 -15.33
N TRP A 309 -8.62 5.92 -15.43
CA TRP A 309 -7.81 4.78 -15.90
C TRP A 309 -7.94 3.53 -15.03
N ALA A 310 -8.00 3.68 -13.71
CA ALA A 310 -8.23 2.56 -12.80
C ALA A 310 -9.59 1.88 -13.06
N LEU A 311 -10.65 2.67 -13.26
CA LEU A 311 -11.97 2.14 -13.61
C LEU A 311 -11.97 1.49 -15.00
N LEU A 312 -11.37 2.13 -16.00
CA LEU A 312 -11.31 1.58 -17.36
C LEU A 312 -10.55 0.26 -17.41
N ASN A 313 -9.43 0.17 -16.70
CA ASN A 313 -8.68 -1.08 -16.55
C ASN A 313 -9.52 -2.16 -15.85
N TRP A 314 -10.23 -1.81 -14.77
CA TRP A 314 -11.16 -2.72 -14.11
C TRP A 314 -12.23 -3.25 -15.06
N LEU A 315 -12.91 -2.35 -15.78
CA LEU A 315 -13.96 -2.72 -16.74
C LEU A 315 -13.43 -3.59 -17.87
N PHE A 316 -12.22 -3.31 -18.38
CA PHE A 316 -11.56 -4.16 -19.37
C PHE A 316 -11.40 -5.60 -18.88
N TRP A 317 -10.84 -5.81 -17.68
CA TRP A 317 -10.66 -7.15 -17.12
C TRP A 317 -11.99 -7.84 -16.79
N VAL A 318 -12.99 -7.10 -16.30
CA VAL A 318 -14.35 -7.62 -16.11
C VAL A 318 -14.93 -8.13 -17.42
N CYS A 319 -14.90 -7.33 -18.49
CA CYS A 319 -15.43 -7.73 -19.80
C CYS A 319 -14.67 -8.94 -20.37
N LEU A 320 -13.35 -8.96 -20.23
CA LEU A 320 -12.51 -10.03 -20.76
C LEU A 320 -12.72 -11.37 -20.03
N LEU A 321 -12.92 -11.34 -18.71
CA LEU A 321 -12.89 -12.56 -17.88
C LEU A 321 -14.27 -13.09 -17.49
N VAL A 322 -15.26 -12.21 -17.31
CA VAL A 322 -16.59 -12.63 -16.82
C VAL A 322 -17.38 -13.38 -17.90
N TYR A 323 -17.30 -12.97 -19.16
CA TYR A 323 -18.03 -13.66 -20.23
C TYR A 323 -17.58 -15.12 -20.43
N PRO A 324 -16.28 -15.44 -20.56
CA PRO A 324 -15.81 -16.83 -20.62
C PRO A 324 -16.18 -17.63 -19.36
N LEU A 325 -16.12 -17.02 -18.18
CA LEU A 325 -16.56 -17.67 -16.94
C LEU A 325 -18.05 -18.04 -16.99
N CYS A 326 -18.91 -17.11 -17.43
CA CYS A 326 -20.34 -17.38 -17.57
C CYS A 326 -20.61 -18.51 -18.58
N MET A 327 -19.92 -18.53 -19.71
CA MET A 327 -20.04 -19.60 -20.71
C MET A 327 -19.58 -20.94 -20.16
N LEU A 328 -18.46 -20.97 -19.43
CA LEU A 328 -17.97 -22.17 -18.76
C LEU A 328 -18.99 -22.71 -17.76
N LEU A 329 -19.51 -21.85 -16.87
CA LEU A 329 -20.51 -22.24 -15.87
C LEU A 329 -21.81 -22.75 -16.53
N LEU A 330 -22.27 -22.11 -17.60
CA LEU A 330 -23.43 -22.55 -18.36
C LEU A 330 -23.21 -23.93 -18.99
N GLN A 331 -22.06 -24.15 -19.64
CA GLN A 331 -21.71 -25.46 -20.21
C GLN A 331 -21.65 -26.54 -19.14
N MET A 332 -21.08 -26.24 -17.97
CA MET A 332 -21.02 -27.18 -16.85
C MET A 332 -22.41 -27.54 -16.33
N LEU A 333 -23.32 -26.56 -16.22
CA LEU A 333 -24.71 -26.81 -15.82
C LEU A 333 -25.45 -27.65 -16.87
N LEU A 334 -25.29 -27.32 -18.16
CA LEU A 334 -25.93 -28.06 -19.26
C LEU A 334 -25.38 -29.48 -19.43
N SER A 335 -24.12 -29.72 -19.04
CA SER A 335 -23.50 -31.05 -19.13
C SER A 335 -24.15 -32.09 -18.21
N GLY A 336 -24.89 -31.66 -17.18
CA GLY A 336 -25.51 -32.54 -16.18
C GLY A 336 -24.52 -33.39 -15.38
N SER A 337 -23.21 -33.15 -15.53
CA SER A 337 -22.16 -33.95 -14.92
C SER A 337 -22.00 -33.59 -13.44
N THR A 338 -22.35 -34.53 -12.55
CA THR A 338 -22.13 -34.40 -11.10
C THR A 338 -20.67 -34.07 -10.77
N PHE A 339 -19.73 -34.64 -11.53
CA PHE A 339 -18.29 -34.35 -11.38
C PHE A 339 -17.99 -32.87 -11.64
N SER A 340 -18.54 -32.30 -12.71
CA SER A 340 -18.37 -30.89 -13.05
C SER A 340 -18.93 -29.98 -11.95
N VAL A 341 -20.12 -30.28 -11.43
CA VAL A 341 -20.74 -29.51 -10.33
C VAL A 341 -19.88 -29.54 -9.07
N VAL A 342 -19.36 -30.71 -8.69
CA VAL A 342 -18.47 -30.87 -7.52
C VAL A 342 -17.17 -30.09 -7.72
N CYS A 343 -16.54 -30.17 -8.89
CA CYS A 343 -15.32 -29.42 -9.20
C CYS A 343 -15.54 -27.90 -9.10
N THR A 344 -16.65 -27.37 -9.61
CA THR A 344 -17.00 -25.94 -9.48
C THR A 344 -17.20 -25.54 -8.03
N PHE A 345 -17.92 -26.35 -7.24
CA PHE A 345 -18.14 -26.07 -5.83
C PHE A 345 -16.81 -26.03 -5.05
N VAL A 346 -15.94 -27.01 -5.28
CA VAL A 346 -14.60 -27.06 -4.66
C VAL A 346 -13.75 -25.85 -5.08
N PHE A 347 -13.80 -25.45 -6.36
CA PHE A 347 -13.09 -24.26 -6.85
C PHE A 347 -13.59 -22.99 -6.17
N CYS A 348 -14.91 -22.78 -6.10
CA CYS A 348 -15.50 -21.63 -5.41
C CYS A 348 -15.13 -21.59 -3.92
N LEU A 349 -15.11 -22.76 -3.26
CA LEU A 349 -14.68 -22.88 -1.87
C LEU A 349 -13.20 -22.51 -1.72
N ALA A 350 -12.32 -23.05 -2.58
CA ALA A 350 -10.89 -22.75 -2.56
C ALA A 350 -10.62 -21.25 -2.79
N VAL A 351 -11.32 -20.63 -3.74
CA VAL A 351 -11.27 -19.18 -3.99
C VAL A 351 -11.72 -18.41 -2.74
N SER A 352 -12.85 -18.78 -2.13
CA SER A 352 -13.36 -18.14 -0.91
C SER A 352 -12.37 -18.22 0.26
N VAL A 353 -11.76 -19.39 0.48
CA VAL A 353 -10.73 -19.58 1.52
C VAL A 353 -9.48 -18.77 1.19
N GLY A 354 -9.01 -18.77 -0.06
CA GLY A 354 -7.86 -17.99 -0.49
C GLY A 354 -8.05 -16.48 -0.28
N ILE A 355 -9.24 -15.95 -0.60
CA ILE A 355 -9.59 -14.54 -0.37
C ILE A 355 -9.51 -14.19 1.10
N ARG A 356 -10.12 -15.00 1.98
CA ARG A 356 -10.07 -14.76 3.43
C ARG A 356 -8.64 -14.80 3.95
N TRP A 357 -7.82 -15.71 3.44
CA TRP A 357 -6.40 -15.78 3.80
C TRP A 357 -5.63 -14.53 3.34
N MET A 358 -5.90 -14.01 2.13
CA MET A 358 -5.28 -12.79 1.62
C MET A 358 -5.68 -11.54 2.42
N ILE A 359 -6.98 -11.39 2.73
CA ILE A 359 -7.47 -10.32 3.62
C ILE A 359 -6.81 -10.47 5.00
N GLY A 360 -6.65 -11.69 5.50
CA GLY A 360 -5.94 -11.93 6.74
C GLY A 360 -4.49 -11.41 6.74
N GLN A 361 -3.83 -11.28 5.58
CA GLN A 361 -2.48 -10.68 5.50
C GLN A 361 -2.50 -9.15 5.68
N THR A 362 -3.65 -8.49 5.48
CA THR A 362 -3.78 -7.03 5.65
C THR A 362 -4.15 -6.65 7.07
N GLU A 363 -4.70 -7.55 7.87
CA GLU A 363 -5.15 -7.31 9.25
C GLU A 363 -4.04 -6.80 10.19
N ILE A 364 -4.43 -5.98 11.16
CA ILE A 364 -3.51 -5.32 12.11
C ILE A 364 -2.81 -6.34 13.03
N ASP A 365 -3.52 -7.42 13.39
CA ASP A 365 -3.04 -8.44 14.32
C ASP A 365 -1.94 -9.34 13.73
N LYS A 366 -1.77 -9.36 12.40
CA LYS A 366 -0.61 -9.98 11.74
C LYS A 366 0.63 -9.08 11.71
N GLY A 367 0.57 -7.90 12.34
CA GLY A 367 1.70 -6.98 12.48
C GLY A 367 2.88 -7.54 13.28
N SER A 368 3.96 -6.78 13.41
CA SER A 368 5.14 -7.24 14.16
C SER A 368 4.83 -7.43 15.66
N ASN A 369 5.30 -8.55 16.22
CA ASN A 369 5.31 -8.84 17.67
C ASN A 369 6.48 -8.19 18.42
N TYR A 370 7.28 -7.36 17.74
CA TYR A 370 8.50 -6.78 18.33
C TYR A 370 8.20 -5.99 19.60
N GLY A 371 8.89 -6.32 20.70
CA GLY A 371 8.71 -5.73 22.02
C GLY A 371 7.60 -6.36 22.88
N ASN A 372 6.78 -7.24 22.31
CA ASN A 372 5.73 -7.95 23.05
C ASN A 372 6.31 -9.16 23.78
N LYS A 373 6.50 -9.07 25.11
CA LYS A 373 7.03 -10.16 25.95
C LYS A 373 6.13 -11.40 25.96
N ASP A 374 4.83 -11.25 25.73
CA ASP A 374 3.87 -12.37 25.72
C ASP A 374 3.97 -13.22 24.45
N ALA A 375 4.43 -12.62 23.34
CA ALA A 375 4.58 -13.31 22.06
C ALA A 375 5.87 -14.14 21.95
N ASN A 376 6.83 -13.94 22.87
CA ASN A 376 8.06 -14.74 22.95
C ASN A 376 7.90 -15.97 23.86
N LYS A 377 6.67 -16.26 24.32
CA LYS A 377 6.32 -17.43 25.14
C LYS A 377 5.47 -18.48 24.41
N GLN A 378 5.19 -18.26 23.12
CA GLN A 378 4.62 -19.24 22.19
C GLN A 378 5.64 -19.50 21.10
#